data_AF-A0AAN7XNM6-F1
#
_entry.id   AF-A0AAN7XNM6-F1
#
_cell.length_a   1.000
_cell.length_b   1.000
_cell.length_c   1.000
_cell.angle_alpha   90.00
_cell.angle_beta   90.00
_cell.angle_gamma   90.00
#
_symmetry.space_group_name_H-M   'P 1'
#
loop_
_entity.id
_entity.type
_entity.pdbx_description
1 polymer ?
#
loop_
_entity_poly.entity_id
_entity_poly.type
_entity_poly.pdbx_seq_one_letter_code
_entity_poly.pdbx_strand_id
1 'polypeptide(L)'
;MADPARIKPETSYQSNQEVKSETAAGEDEEEGTSGEPSSKRLKVEPEKKKEKRQKVDEDEIQKMQVLVSSFSEEQLNRYEMYRRSAFPKAAIKRLIQSITGSSVSQNVVIAMSGISKVFAGEIVEEALDVCEKWGDTPPLQPKHMREAVRRLKTRDQIPNTKFKKITFH
;
A
#
# COMPACT_ATOMS: atom_id res chain seq x y z
N MET A 1 58.33 3.38 -10.14
CA MET A 1 57.38 4.14 -10.99
C MET A 1 56.12 3.30 -11.10
N ALA A 2 55.01 3.81 -10.55
CA ALA A 2 53.59 3.44 -10.71
C ALA A 2 53.03 2.02 -10.38
N ASP A 3 51.97 2.06 -9.55
CA ASP A 3 50.86 1.11 -9.28
C ASP A 3 49.69 1.40 -10.28
N PRO A 4 48.44 0.89 -10.17
CA PRO A 4 47.85 -0.46 -10.36
C PRO A 4 46.62 -0.51 -11.33
N ALA A 5 46.08 -1.72 -11.58
CA ALA A 5 44.63 -1.99 -11.71
C ALA A 5 44.38 -3.50 -11.54
N ARG A 6 44.31 -4.05 -10.32
CA ARG A 6 43.15 -4.17 -9.41
C ARG A 6 41.87 -4.72 -10.07
N ILE A 7 41.71 -6.04 -10.06
CA ILE A 7 40.40 -6.70 -10.01
C ILE A 7 40.33 -7.42 -8.66
N LYS A 8 39.57 -6.85 -7.72
CA LYS A 8 39.12 -7.56 -6.50
C LYS A 8 37.68 -8.04 -6.75
N PRO A 9 37.31 -9.28 -6.42
CA PRO A 9 35.93 -9.62 -6.15
C PRO A 9 35.66 -9.33 -4.67
N GLU A 10 34.95 -8.24 -4.40
CA GLU A 10 34.45 -7.90 -3.07
C GLU A 10 33.02 -7.41 -3.26
N THR A 11 32.03 -8.27 -3.06
CA THR A 11 30.89 -7.94 -2.18
C THR A 11 30.20 -9.24 -1.78
N SER A 12 30.56 -9.78 -0.61
CA SER A 12 29.63 -10.62 0.14
C SER A 12 28.48 -9.71 0.59
N TYR A 13 27.29 -9.89 0.03
CA TYR A 13 26.10 -9.27 0.58
C TYR A 13 25.73 -10.00 1.87
N GLN A 14 26.28 -9.53 2.99
CA GLN A 14 25.76 -9.83 4.31
C GLN A 14 24.49 -8.98 4.51
N SER A 15 23.32 -9.58 4.31
CA SER A 15 22.06 -8.98 4.73
C SER A 15 21.83 -9.27 6.23
N ASN A 16 22.52 -8.52 7.09
CA ASN A 16 22.05 -8.31 8.46
C ASN A 16 21.22 -7.04 8.45
N GLN A 17 19.90 -7.17 8.35
CA GLN A 17 18.98 -6.13 8.78
C GLN A 17 17.91 -6.75 9.67
N GLU A 18 18.03 -6.40 10.94
CA GLU A 18 17.01 -6.42 11.98
C GLU A 18 15.66 -5.98 11.39
N VAL A 19 14.65 -6.83 11.56
CA VAL A 19 13.26 -6.54 11.18
C VAL A 19 12.74 -5.46 12.11
N LYS A 20 12.91 -4.19 11.72
CA LYS A 20 12.23 -3.07 12.36
C LYS A 20 10.89 -2.87 11.67
N SER A 21 9.82 -3.15 12.42
CA SER A 21 8.43 -2.94 12.05
C SER A 21 8.16 -1.44 11.86
N GLU A 22 8.30 -0.96 10.63
CA GLU A 22 7.76 0.35 10.23
C GLU A 22 6.31 0.17 9.77
N THR A 23 5.41 0.05 10.75
CA THR A 23 4.06 0.55 10.57
C THR A 23 4.18 2.07 10.47
N ALA A 24 3.79 2.62 9.32
CA ALA A 24 3.78 4.07 9.09
C ALA A 24 2.68 4.73 9.92
N ALA A 25 2.93 4.91 11.22
CA ALA A 25 2.27 5.86 12.10
C ALA A 25 3.38 6.78 12.64
N GLY A 26 3.72 7.80 11.85
CA GLY A 26 4.51 8.92 12.36
C GLY A 26 3.59 9.78 13.22
N GLU A 27 3.70 9.62 14.52
CA GLU A 27 3.27 10.58 15.53
C GLU A 27 4.30 11.72 15.52
N ASP A 28 3.84 12.92 15.17
CA ASP A 28 4.57 14.17 15.37
C ASP A 28 3.58 15.04 16.14
N GLU A 29 3.64 14.95 17.48
CA GLU A 29 2.86 15.78 18.40
C GLU A 29 3.77 16.84 19.02
N GLU A 30 3.48 18.11 18.72
CA GLU A 30 4.00 19.28 19.42
C GLU A 30 2.87 19.89 20.27
N GLU A 31 3.25 20.36 21.45
CA GLU A 31 2.45 20.65 22.66
C GLU A 31 1.36 21.74 22.54
N GLY A 32 0.36 21.64 23.45
CA GLY A 32 -0.59 22.71 23.76
C GLY A 32 -1.49 22.45 24.99
N THR A 33 -0.90 22.57 26.19
CA THR A 33 -1.45 22.86 27.54
C THR A 33 -2.98 22.88 27.86
N SER A 34 -3.34 22.23 28.99
CA SER A 34 -4.11 22.77 30.15
C SER A 34 -5.31 21.94 30.62
N GLY A 35 -5.25 21.49 31.89
CA GLY A 35 -6.42 21.43 32.80
C GLY A 35 -6.99 20.06 33.19
N GLU A 36 -6.55 19.50 34.32
CA GLU A 36 -7.29 18.53 35.15
C GLU A 36 -8.46 19.24 35.90
N PRO A 37 -9.53 18.57 36.42
CA PRO A 37 -9.42 17.39 37.31
C PRO A 37 -10.49 16.29 37.26
N SER A 38 -10.05 15.11 37.74
CA SER A 38 -10.75 14.10 38.56
C SER A 38 -12.12 13.54 38.14
N SER A 39 -12.13 12.28 37.74
CA SER A 39 -13.17 11.32 38.14
C SER A 39 -12.63 9.89 38.13
N LYS A 40 -12.47 9.31 39.33
CA LYS A 40 -12.17 7.89 39.55
C LYS A 40 -13.36 7.03 39.10
N ARG A 41 -13.21 6.24 38.02
CA ARG A 41 -14.02 5.04 37.77
C ARG A 41 -13.18 3.89 37.21
N LEU A 42 -12.97 2.90 38.08
CA LEU A 42 -12.84 1.45 37.85
C LEU A 42 -12.15 0.99 36.54
N LYS A 43 -10.86 0.64 36.68
CA LYS A 43 -10.08 -0.19 35.74
C LYS A 43 -10.55 -1.65 35.82
N VAL A 44 -10.42 -2.36 34.68
CA VAL A 44 -10.61 -3.82 34.36
C VAL A 44 -11.75 -3.93 33.32
N GLU A 45 -11.58 -4.16 32.01
CA GLU A 45 -10.63 -4.96 31.22
C GLU A 45 -10.25 -4.29 29.87
N PRO A 46 -9.00 -3.83 29.67
CA PRO A 46 -8.44 -3.60 28.33
C PRO A 46 -7.42 -4.68 27.90
N GLU A 47 -6.92 -5.48 28.85
CA GLU A 47 -5.74 -6.33 28.62
C GLU A 47 -6.04 -7.57 27.77
N LYS A 48 -7.13 -8.30 28.06
CA LYS A 48 -7.50 -9.49 27.27
C LYS A 48 -7.85 -9.18 25.81
N LYS A 49 -8.32 -7.96 25.50
CA LYS A 49 -8.63 -7.52 24.13
C LYS A 49 -7.38 -7.05 23.37
N LYS A 50 -6.40 -6.45 24.07
CA LYS A 50 -5.08 -6.12 23.51
C LYS A 50 -4.28 -7.40 23.24
N GLU A 51 -4.22 -8.34 24.18
CA GLU A 51 -3.52 -9.62 24.01
C GLU A 51 -4.07 -10.44 22.84
N LYS A 52 -5.41 -10.51 22.68
CA LYS A 52 -6.02 -11.21 21.53
C LYS A 52 -5.71 -10.54 20.19
N ARG A 53 -5.61 -9.21 20.12
CA ARG A 53 -5.24 -8.50 18.88
C ARG A 53 -3.76 -8.67 18.56
N GLN A 54 -2.91 -8.64 19.59
CA GLN A 54 -1.47 -8.77 19.45
C GLN A 54 -1.04 -10.19 19.05
N LYS A 55 -1.69 -11.23 19.60
CA LYS A 55 -1.47 -12.62 19.18
C LYS A 55 -1.86 -12.91 17.73
N VAL A 56 -2.96 -12.31 17.26
CA VAL A 56 -3.39 -12.47 15.85
C VAL A 56 -2.37 -11.84 14.89
N ASP A 57 -1.77 -10.71 15.28
CA ASP A 57 -0.72 -10.04 14.50
C ASP A 57 0.56 -10.90 14.44
N GLU A 58 0.98 -11.51 15.55
CA GLU A 58 2.13 -12.43 15.58
C GLU A 58 1.94 -13.66 14.69
N ASP A 59 0.76 -14.29 14.73
CA ASP A 59 0.45 -15.45 13.89
C ASP A 59 0.43 -15.09 12.40
N GLU A 60 -0.09 -13.91 12.03
CA GLU A 60 -0.07 -13.41 10.65
C GLU A 60 1.34 -13.09 10.17
N ILE A 61 2.15 -12.46 11.03
CA ILE A 61 3.56 -12.18 10.76
C ILE A 61 4.34 -13.49 10.54
N GLN A 62 4.14 -14.49 11.39
CA GLN A 62 4.81 -15.78 11.25
C GLN A 62 4.40 -16.50 9.96
N LYS A 63 3.10 -16.53 9.63
CA LYS A 63 2.61 -17.11 8.37
C LYS A 63 3.19 -16.38 7.16
N MET A 64 3.24 -15.06 7.22
CA MET A 64 3.82 -14.25 6.15
C MET A 64 5.33 -14.51 6.03
N GLN A 65 6.05 -14.68 7.13
CA GLN A 65 7.47 -14.98 7.13
C GLN A 65 7.77 -16.35 6.52
N VAL A 66 7.01 -17.38 6.90
CA VAL A 66 7.12 -18.72 6.31
C VAL A 66 6.85 -18.66 4.80
N LEU A 67 5.79 -17.97 4.38
CA LEU A 67 5.44 -17.82 2.96
C LEU A 67 6.54 -17.11 2.18
N VAL A 68 7.02 -15.96 2.68
CA VAL A 68 8.08 -15.16 2.05
C VAL A 68 9.39 -15.93 1.96
N SER A 69 9.71 -16.79 2.94
CA SER A 69 10.91 -17.64 2.91
C SER A 69 10.86 -18.74 1.85
N SER A 70 9.66 -19.09 1.37
CA SER A 70 9.45 -20.12 0.36
C SER A 70 9.33 -19.58 -1.07
N PHE A 71 9.44 -18.26 -1.26
CA PHE A 71 9.33 -17.64 -2.57
C PHE A 71 10.57 -17.89 -3.43
N SER A 72 10.35 -18.04 -4.74
CA SER A 72 11.42 -17.83 -5.72
C SER A 72 11.90 -16.37 -5.68
N GLU A 73 13.13 -16.12 -6.12
CA GLU A 73 13.71 -14.77 -6.16
C GLU A 73 12.82 -13.77 -6.93
N GLU A 74 12.23 -14.22 -8.02
CA GLU A 74 11.31 -13.39 -8.83
C GLU A 74 10.01 -13.07 -8.08
N GLN A 75 9.43 -14.04 -7.37
CA GLN A 75 8.22 -13.83 -6.56
C GLN A 75 8.50 -12.91 -5.37
N LEU A 76 9.66 -13.06 -4.72
CA LEU A 76 10.09 -12.20 -3.64
C LEU A 76 10.21 -10.76 -4.12
N ASN A 77 10.91 -10.52 -5.23
CA ASN A 77 11.06 -9.19 -5.81
C ASN A 77 9.69 -8.56 -6.16
N ARG A 78 8.79 -9.33 -6.81
CA ARG A 78 7.43 -8.85 -7.10
C ARG A 78 6.65 -8.50 -5.83
N TYR A 79 6.73 -9.34 -4.81
CA TYR A 79 6.05 -9.10 -3.52
C TYR A 79 6.61 -7.87 -2.80
N GLU A 80 7.93 -7.72 -2.76
CA GLU A 80 8.60 -6.56 -2.16
C GLU A 80 8.18 -5.25 -2.82
N MET A 81 8.12 -5.24 -4.15
CA MET A 81 7.64 -4.11 -4.94
C MET A 81 6.17 -3.81 -4.66
N TYR A 82 5.31 -4.83 -4.64
CA TYR A 82 3.89 -4.68 -4.28
C TYR A 82 3.71 -4.10 -2.87
N ARG A 83 4.39 -4.66 -1.86
CA ARG A 83 4.27 -4.27 -0.46
C ARG A 83 4.73 -2.83 -0.23
N ARG A 84 5.88 -2.44 -0.81
CA ARG A 84 6.45 -1.09 -0.66
C ARG A 84 5.85 -0.04 -1.61
N SER A 85 5.11 -0.45 -2.64
CA SER A 85 4.47 0.50 -3.55
C SER A 85 3.46 1.38 -2.82
N ALA A 86 3.61 2.69 -2.96
CA ALA A 86 2.69 3.68 -2.43
C ALA A 86 2.75 4.96 -3.26
N PHE A 87 1.63 5.69 -3.32
CA PHE A 87 1.63 7.00 -3.97
C PHE A 87 2.32 8.04 -3.07
N PRO A 88 3.15 8.94 -3.61
CA PRO A 88 3.74 10.03 -2.85
C PRO A 88 2.65 10.94 -2.25
N LYS A 89 2.57 11.01 -0.92
CA LYS A 89 1.54 11.79 -0.20
C LYS A 89 1.45 13.24 -0.68
N ALA A 90 2.60 13.87 -0.97
CA ALA A 90 2.65 15.24 -1.47
C ALA A 90 1.98 15.41 -2.84
N ALA A 91 2.15 14.45 -3.76
CA ALA A 91 1.53 14.50 -5.09
C ALA A 91 0.01 14.33 -4.97
N ILE A 92 -0.45 13.36 -4.17
CA ILE A 92 -1.87 13.14 -3.90
C ILE A 92 -2.50 14.37 -3.24
N LYS A 93 -1.86 14.95 -2.22
CA LYS A 93 -2.33 16.16 -1.55
C LYS A 93 -2.48 17.32 -2.55
N ARG A 94 -1.47 17.57 -3.39
CA ARG A 94 -1.53 18.61 -4.43
C ARG A 94 -2.66 18.39 -5.42
N LEU A 95 -2.88 17.14 -5.85
CA LEU A 95 -3.97 16.81 -6.77
C LEU A 95 -5.33 17.09 -6.13
N ILE A 96 -5.58 16.60 -4.92
CA ILE A 96 -6.86 16.82 -4.23
C ILE A 96 -7.09 18.33 -4.04
N GLN A 97 -6.09 19.07 -3.54
CA GLN A 97 -6.20 20.52 -3.33
C GLN A 97 -6.44 21.30 -4.63
N SER A 98 -5.85 20.86 -5.75
CA SER A 98 -6.07 21.50 -7.05
C SER A 98 -7.52 21.36 -7.54
N ILE A 99 -8.24 20.33 -7.08
CA ILE A 99 -9.64 20.07 -7.43
C ILE A 99 -10.59 20.73 -6.42
N THR A 100 -10.31 20.64 -5.11
CA THR A 100 -11.20 21.15 -4.06
C THR A 100 -10.99 22.63 -3.75
N GLY A 101 -9.84 23.20 -4.11
CA GLY A 101 -9.47 24.58 -3.79
C GLY A 101 -9.25 24.86 -2.30
N SER A 102 -9.25 23.83 -1.45
CA SER A 102 -9.20 23.95 0.01
C SER A 102 -8.09 23.08 0.60
N SER A 103 -7.68 23.36 1.85
CA SER A 103 -6.74 22.51 2.57
C SER A 103 -7.34 21.11 2.84
N VAL A 104 -6.46 20.10 2.89
CA VAL A 104 -6.86 18.69 3.02
C VAL A 104 -6.05 18.05 4.15
N SER A 105 -6.72 17.29 5.01
CA SER A 105 -6.08 16.58 6.13
C SER A 105 -5.28 15.36 5.67
N GLN A 106 -4.29 14.96 6.46
CA GLN A 106 -3.43 13.82 6.15
C GLN A 106 -4.22 12.50 6.05
N ASN A 107 -5.24 12.30 6.88
CA ASN A 107 -6.08 11.09 6.84
C ASN A 107 -6.81 10.93 5.51
N VAL A 108 -7.27 12.04 4.92
CA VAL A 108 -7.88 12.02 3.57
C VAL A 108 -6.84 11.63 2.52
N VAL A 109 -5.61 12.13 2.64
CA VAL A 109 -4.51 11.76 1.74
C VAL A 109 -4.17 10.27 1.86
N ILE A 110 -4.13 9.71 3.08
CA ILE A 110 -3.90 8.28 3.32
C ILE A 110 -5.03 7.45 2.71
N ALA A 111 -6.29 7.79 3.00
CA ALA A 111 -7.45 7.08 2.49
C ALA A 111 -7.49 7.09 0.95
N MET A 112 -7.28 8.26 0.34
CA MET A 112 -7.27 8.40 -1.12
C MET A 112 -6.13 7.61 -1.76
N SER A 113 -4.95 7.62 -1.15
CA SER A 113 -3.80 6.83 -1.61
C SER A 113 -4.09 5.33 -1.55
N GLY A 114 -4.75 4.86 -0.48
CA GLY A 114 -5.17 3.46 -0.32
C GLY A 114 -6.19 3.02 -1.36
N ILE A 115 -7.27 3.79 -1.52
CA ILE A 115 -8.31 3.51 -2.53
C ILE A 115 -7.72 3.49 -3.94
N SER A 116 -6.83 4.46 -4.25
CA SER A 116 -6.16 4.52 -5.55
C SER A 116 -5.25 3.31 -5.78
N LYS A 117 -4.60 2.77 -4.74
CA LYS A 117 -3.73 1.58 -4.85
C LYS A 117 -4.56 0.33 -5.14
N VAL A 118 -5.69 0.16 -4.44
CA VAL A 118 -6.64 -0.94 -4.71
C VAL A 118 -7.12 -0.87 -6.15
N PHE A 119 -7.55 0.31 -6.60
CA PHE A 119 -8.00 0.52 -7.98
C PHE A 119 -6.92 0.18 -9.03
N ALA A 120 -5.67 0.59 -8.80
CA ALA A 120 -4.57 0.24 -9.69
C ALA A 120 -4.30 -1.28 -9.69
N GLY A 121 -4.39 -1.94 -8.53
CA GLY A 121 -4.25 -3.39 -8.39
C GLY A 121 -5.30 -4.15 -9.19
N GLU A 122 -6.58 -3.83 -8.99
CA GLU A 122 -7.71 -4.45 -9.71
C GLU A 122 -7.55 -4.36 -11.24
N ILE A 123 -7.12 -3.19 -11.74
CA ILE A 123 -6.88 -3.00 -13.17
C ILE A 123 -5.72 -3.87 -13.67
N VAL A 124 -4.61 -3.93 -12.92
CA VAL A 124 -3.43 -4.71 -13.32
C VAL A 124 -3.73 -6.21 -13.27
N GLU A 125 -4.47 -6.68 -12.27
CA GLU A 125 -4.92 -8.07 -12.17
C GLU A 125 -5.81 -8.46 -13.36
N GLU A 126 -6.85 -7.67 -13.68
CA GLU A 126 -7.68 -7.97 -14.85
C GLU A 126 -6.89 -7.82 -16.17
N ALA A 127 -5.88 -6.93 -16.23
CA ALA A 127 -5.02 -6.80 -17.41
C ALA A 127 -4.11 -8.02 -17.62
N LEU A 128 -3.62 -8.64 -16.55
CA LEU A 128 -2.88 -9.90 -16.61
C LEU A 128 -3.79 -11.03 -17.09
N ASP A 129 -5.00 -11.10 -16.57
CA ASP A 129 -6.05 -12.01 -17.02
C ASP A 129 -6.36 -11.87 -18.53
N VAL A 130 -6.44 -10.63 -19.03
CA VAL A 130 -6.64 -10.34 -20.45
C VAL A 130 -5.43 -10.81 -21.28
N CYS A 131 -4.22 -10.50 -20.81
CA CYS A 131 -2.96 -10.88 -21.46
C CYS A 131 -2.88 -12.40 -21.64
N GLU A 132 -3.14 -13.15 -20.57
CA GLU A 132 -3.14 -14.62 -20.58
C GLU A 132 -4.23 -15.18 -21.50
N LYS A 133 -5.47 -14.67 -21.40
CA LYS A 133 -6.59 -15.10 -22.26
C LYS A 133 -6.37 -14.83 -23.75
N TRP A 134 -5.52 -13.86 -24.10
CA TRP A 134 -5.15 -13.55 -25.48
C TRP A 134 -3.92 -14.31 -25.96
N GLY A 135 -3.28 -15.11 -25.10
CA GLY A 135 -2.04 -15.80 -25.40
C GLY A 135 -0.83 -14.87 -25.53
N ASP A 136 -0.95 -13.62 -25.08
CA ASP A 136 0.14 -12.65 -25.04
C ASP A 136 0.98 -12.89 -23.77
N THR A 137 2.29 -12.69 -23.88
CA THR A 137 3.19 -12.71 -22.72
C THR A 137 3.44 -11.29 -22.21
N PRO A 138 3.70 -11.09 -20.91
CA PRO A 138 4.16 -9.80 -20.37
C PRO A 138 5.36 -9.25 -21.18
N PRO A 139 5.51 -7.91 -21.29
CA PRO A 139 4.89 -6.87 -20.49
C PRO A 139 3.46 -6.49 -20.92
N LEU A 140 2.68 -5.98 -19.97
CA LEU A 140 1.31 -5.48 -20.23
C LEU A 140 1.34 -4.34 -21.26
N GLN A 141 0.61 -4.52 -22.34
CA GLN A 141 0.46 -3.53 -23.39
C GLN A 141 -0.75 -2.61 -23.12
N PRO A 142 -0.78 -1.40 -23.71
CA PRO A 142 -1.95 -0.50 -23.58
C PRO A 142 -3.28 -1.14 -23.99
N LYS A 143 -3.27 -2.12 -24.90
CA LYS A 143 -4.47 -2.89 -25.29
C LYS A 143 -5.04 -3.73 -24.12
N HIS A 144 -4.18 -4.34 -23.30
CA HIS A 144 -4.59 -5.13 -22.13
C HIS A 144 -5.21 -4.23 -21.06
N MET A 145 -4.57 -3.09 -20.77
CA MET A 145 -5.05 -2.14 -19.76
C MET A 145 -6.41 -1.54 -20.14
N ARG A 146 -6.60 -1.17 -21.42
CA ARG A 146 -7.88 -0.63 -21.89
C ARG A 146 -9.00 -1.67 -21.82
N GLU A 147 -8.71 -2.91 -22.20
CA GLU A 147 -9.67 -4.00 -22.13
C GLU A 147 -10.02 -4.36 -20.68
N ALA A 148 -9.05 -4.37 -19.77
CA ALA A 148 -9.27 -4.58 -18.35
C ALA A 148 -10.25 -3.55 -17.76
N VAL A 149 -10.00 -2.26 -18.00
CA VAL A 149 -10.91 -1.18 -17.56
C VAL A 149 -12.31 -1.34 -18.18
N ARG A 150 -12.40 -1.76 -19.45
CA ARG A 150 -13.69 -2.00 -20.11
C ARG A 150 -14.46 -3.14 -19.41
N ARG A 151 -13.80 -4.25 -19.07
CA ARG A 151 -14.40 -5.40 -18.39
C ARG A 151 -14.86 -5.04 -16.98
N LEU A 152 -14.00 -4.40 -16.19
CA LEU A 152 -14.33 -3.98 -14.82
C LEU A 152 -15.52 -3.01 -14.77
N LYS A 153 -15.62 -2.08 -15.73
CA LYS A 153 -16.80 -1.21 -15.89
C LYS A 153 -18.07 -1.95 -16.28
N THR A 154 -17.95 -3.01 -17.08
CA THR A 154 -19.12 -3.82 -17.52
C THR A 154 -19.64 -4.71 -16.40
N ARG A 155 -18.76 -5.11 -15.47
CA ARG A 155 -19.10 -5.90 -14.27
C ARG A 155 -19.54 -5.03 -13.07
N ASP A 156 -19.69 -3.72 -13.27
CA ASP A 156 -19.98 -2.73 -12.22
C ASP A 156 -19.00 -2.77 -11.02
N GLN A 157 -17.76 -3.25 -11.24
CA GLN A 157 -16.72 -3.29 -10.21
C GLN A 157 -15.97 -1.96 -10.07
N ILE A 158 -16.02 -1.11 -11.11
CA ILE A 158 -15.57 0.28 -11.05
C ILE A 158 -16.79 1.19 -11.16
N PRO A 159 -16.97 2.16 -10.24
CA PRO A 159 -18.09 3.11 -10.31
C PRO A 159 -18.11 3.82 -11.67
N ASN A 160 -19.28 3.78 -12.31
CA ASN A 160 -19.46 4.35 -13.64
C ASN A 160 -19.38 5.88 -13.58
N THR A 161 -18.42 6.46 -14.30
CA THR A 161 -18.20 7.92 -14.36
C THR A 161 -19.17 8.65 -15.30
N LYS A 162 -20.06 7.93 -16.00
CA LYS A 162 -21.12 8.57 -16.79
C LYS A 162 -22.13 9.21 -15.83
N PHE A 163 -22.11 10.53 -15.74
CA PHE A 163 -23.14 11.31 -15.06
C PHE A 163 -24.53 10.89 -15.57
N LYS A 164 -25.29 10.17 -14.75
CA LYS A 164 -26.74 10.02 -14.98
C LYS A 164 -27.36 11.34 -14.51
N LYS A 165 -27.90 12.14 -15.43
CA LYS A 165 -28.79 13.25 -15.05
C LYS A 165 -29.99 12.65 -14.32
N ILE A 166 -29.97 12.69 -12.99
CA ILE A 166 -31.15 12.42 -12.19
C ILE A 166 -31.95 13.72 -12.20
N THR A 167 -32.89 13.84 -13.13
CA THR A 167 -33.93 14.87 -13.07
C THR A 167 -34.95 14.41 -12.05
N PHE A 168 -35.02 15.12 -10.91
CA PHE A 168 -36.16 15.04 -10.01
C PHE A 168 -37.30 15.84 -10.63
N HIS A 169 -38.41 15.16 -10.93
CA HIS A 169 -39.67 15.78 -11.34
C HIS A 169 -40.60 15.91 -10.15
#